data_AF-A0A7K4I7P9-F1
#
_entry.id   AF-A0A7K4I7P9-F1
#
_cell.length_a   1.000
_cell.length_b   1.000
_cell.length_c   1.000
_cell.angle_alpha   90.00
_cell.angle_beta   90.00
_cell.angle_gamma   90.00
#
_symmetry.space_group_name_H-M   'P 1'
#
loop_
_entity.id
_entity.type
_entity.pdbx_description
1 polymer ?
#
loop_
_entity_poly.entity_id
_entity_poly.type
_entity_poly.pdbx_seq_one_letter_code
_entity_poly.pdbx_strand_id
1 'polypeptide(L)'
;MKEVELKLISELMKNSRRSDRDLAKAIGVSQPTVTRVRSRLEKEGYVKEYTMIPDFSRLGYEIPALTFINSKRRLARKKWKKREKSLNKG
;
A
#
# COMPACT_ATOMS: atom_id res chain seq x y z
N MET A 1 12.27 9.32 -7.49
CA MET A 1 11.70 8.44 -8.52
C MET A 1 11.86 9.13 -9.88
N LYS A 2 12.34 8.44 -10.91
CA LYS A 2 12.56 9.00 -12.25
C LYS A 2 11.26 9.08 -13.05
N GLU A 3 11.21 9.90 -14.09
CA GLU A 3 10.01 10.05 -14.93
C GLU A 3 9.55 8.72 -15.55
N VAL A 4 10.49 7.88 -16.01
CA VAL A 4 10.18 6.54 -16.57
C VAL A 4 9.54 5.62 -15.53
N GLU A 5 9.97 5.69 -14.27
CA GLU A 5 9.40 4.89 -13.17
C GLU A 5 7.94 5.30 -12.94
N LEU A 6 7.65 6.62 -12.91
CA LEU A 6 6.28 7.14 -12.75
C LEU A 6 5.38 6.74 -13.93
N LYS A 7 5.86 6.87 -15.17
CA LYS A 7 5.12 6.45 -16.37
C LYS A 7 4.83 4.95 -16.34
N LEU A 8 5.79 4.12 -15.93
CA LEU A 8 5.59 2.69 -15.81
C LEU A 8 4.52 2.33 -14.77
N ILE A 9 4.57 2.95 -13.59
CA ILE A 9 3.55 2.74 -12.56
C ILE A 9 2.17 3.18 -13.08
N SER A 10 2.08 4.31 -13.77
CA SER A 10 0.83 4.78 -14.39
C SER A 10 0.27 3.79 -15.41
N GLU A 11 1.11 3.18 -16.23
CA GLU A 11 0.66 2.20 -17.23
C GLU A 11 0.26 0.86 -16.59
N LEU A 12 0.98 0.42 -15.55
CA LEU A 12 0.63 -0.77 -14.77
C LEU A 12 -0.68 -0.61 -14.01
N MET A 13 -0.99 0.58 -13.47
CA MET A 13 -2.28 0.86 -12.82
C MET A 13 -3.46 0.77 -13.80
N LYS A 14 -3.25 1.11 -15.08
CA LYS A 14 -4.27 0.98 -16.12
C LYS A 14 -4.49 -0.49 -16.51
N ASN A 15 -3.40 -1.23 -16.73
CA ASN A 15 -3.44 -2.64 -17.05
C ASN A 15 -2.10 -3.33 -16.74
N SER A 16 -2.03 -3.97 -15.58
CA SER A 16 -0.83 -4.65 -15.08
C SER A 16 -0.47 -5.94 -15.82
N ARG A 17 -1.40 -6.47 -16.64
CA ARG A 17 -1.19 -7.71 -17.43
C ARG A 17 -0.45 -7.46 -18.73
N ARG A 18 -0.19 -6.20 -19.09
CA ARG A 18 0.55 -5.86 -20.31
C ARG A 18 1.96 -6.42 -20.26
N SER A 19 2.43 -6.87 -21.42
CA SER A 19 3.81 -7.31 -21.55
C SER A 19 4.77 -6.14 -21.39
N ASP A 20 6.00 -6.40 -20.94
CA ASP A 20 7.04 -5.38 -20.87
C ASP A 20 7.32 -4.74 -22.24
N ARG A 21 7.08 -5.47 -23.34
CA ARG A 21 7.19 -4.96 -24.71
C ARG A 21 6.10 -3.91 -25.01
N ASP A 22 4.87 -4.16 -24.60
CA ASP A 22 3.76 -3.21 -24.82
C ASP A 22 3.88 -1.98 -23.92
N LEU A 23 4.37 -2.17 -22.70
CA LEU A 23 4.68 -1.07 -21.77
C LEU A 23 5.83 -0.21 -22.32
N ALA A 24 6.87 -0.85 -22.87
CA ALA A 24 8.01 -0.17 -23.49
C ALA A 24 7.59 0.71 -24.66
N LYS A 25 6.73 0.19 -25.55
CA LYS A 25 6.14 0.97 -26.65
C LYS A 25 5.34 2.18 -26.16
N ALA A 26 4.53 2.03 -25.12
CA ALA A 26 3.70 3.11 -24.61
C ALA A 26 4.48 4.21 -23.86
N ILE A 27 5.59 3.85 -23.22
CA ILE A 27 6.41 4.77 -22.43
C ILE A 27 7.56 5.37 -23.26
N GLY A 28 7.86 4.79 -24.43
CA GLY A 28 8.91 5.25 -25.33
C GLY A 28 10.31 4.84 -24.88
N VAL A 29 10.46 3.63 -24.33
CA VAL A 29 11.74 3.09 -23.84
C VAL A 29 11.97 1.67 -24.38
N SER A 30 13.17 1.11 -24.16
CA SER A 30 13.46 -0.27 -24.54
C SER A 30 12.76 -1.28 -23.60
N GLN A 31 12.41 -2.46 -24.11
CA GLN A 31 11.85 -3.55 -23.28
C GLN A 31 12.76 -3.91 -22.07
N PRO A 32 14.09 -4.08 -22.21
CA PRO A 32 14.95 -4.34 -21.06
C PRO A 32 14.94 -3.24 -20.00
N THR A 33 14.71 -1.98 -20.39
CA THR A 33 14.56 -0.88 -19.44
C THR A 33 13.31 -1.06 -18.59
N VAL A 34 12.18 -1.44 -19.20
CA VAL A 34 10.95 -1.75 -18.46
C VAL A 34 11.16 -2.91 -17.50
N THR A 35 11.73 -4.03 -17.97
CA THR A 35 11.99 -5.20 -17.12
C THR A 35 12.83 -4.84 -15.90
N ARG A 36 13.96 -4.14 -16.10
CA ARG A 36 14.83 -3.71 -15.01
C ARG A 36 14.11 -2.79 -14.02
N VAL A 37 13.35 -1.81 -14.53
CA VAL A 37 12.64 -0.85 -13.68
C VAL A 37 11.51 -1.54 -12.91
N ARG A 38 10.72 -2.39 -13.57
CA ARG A 38 9.64 -3.18 -12.96
C ARG A 38 10.15 -4.04 -11.81
N SER A 39 11.16 -4.87 -12.07
CA SER A 39 11.75 -5.75 -11.03
C SER A 39 12.31 -4.96 -9.86
N ARG A 40 12.88 -3.78 -10.11
CA ARG A 40 13.34 -2.89 -9.05
C ARG A 40 12.18 -2.33 -8.22
N LEU A 41 11.12 -1.84 -8.86
CA LEU A 41 9.95 -1.30 -8.18
C LEU A 41 9.24 -2.36 -7.32
N GLU A 42 9.19 -3.61 -7.79
CA GLU A 42 8.69 -4.75 -7.03
C GLU A 42 9.59 -5.06 -5.83
N LYS A 43 10.90 -5.17 -6.05
CA LYS A 43 11.89 -5.46 -4.99
C LYS A 43 11.93 -4.40 -3.89
N GLU A 44 11.81 -3.13 -4.27
CA GLU A 44 11.81 -1.99 -3.34
C GLU A 44 10.42 -1.76 -2.69
N GLY A 45 9.39 -2.52 -3.09
CA GLY A 45 8.06 -2.47 -2.48
C GLY A 45 7.18 -1.29 -2.95
N TYR A 46 7.57 -0.60 -4.03
CA TYR A 46 6.69 0.38 -4.68
C TYR A 46 5.51 -0.31 -5.36
N VAL A 47 5.75 -1.45 -6.00
CA VAL A 47 4.70 -2.35 -6.48
C VAL A 47 4.62 -3.51 -5.50
N LYS A 48 3.57 -3.52 -4.68
CA LYS A 48 3.39 -4.52 -3.62
C LYS A 48 2.79 -5.82 -4.15
N GLU A 49 1.83 -5.70 -5.06
CA GLU A 49 1.09 -6.83 -5.60
C GLU A 49 0.44 -6.46 -6.94
N TYR A 50 0.10 -7.50 -7.71
CA TYR A 50 -0.78 -7.40 -8.86
C TYR A 50 -2.04 -8.17 -8.54
N THR A 51 -3.15 -7.47 -8.38
CA THR A 51 -4.40 -8.07 -7.93
C THR A 51 -5.52 -7.91 -8.96
N MET A 52 -6.51 -8.79 -8.88
CA MET A 52 -7.79 -8.61 -9.54
C MET A 52 -8.73 -7.88 -8.57
N ILE A 53 -9.63 -7.05 -9.10
CA ILE A 53 -10.73 -6.50 -8.31
C ILE A 53 -11.89 -7.48 -8.44
N PRO A 54 -12.25 -8.23 -7.39
CA PRO A 54 -13.37 -9.15 -7.45
C PRO A 54 -14.70 -8.41 -7.43
N ASP A 55 -15.72 -9.03 -7.99
CA ASP A 55 -17.11 -8.63 -7.78
C ASP A 55 -17.56 -9.16 -6.41
N PHE A 56 -17.48 -8.32 -5.39
CA PHE A 56 -17.83 -8.69 -4.01
C PHE A 56 -19.28 -9.14 -3.86
N SER A 57 -20.21 -8.52 -4.61
CA SER A 57 -21.63 -8.89 -4.56
C SER A 57 -21.86 -10.29 -5.09
N ARG A 58 -21.22 -10.67 -6.21
CA ARG A 58 -21.30 -12.05 -6.74
C ARG A 58 -20.64 -13.10 -5.85
N LEU A 59 -19.72 -12.68 -5.00
CA LEU A 59 -19.08 -13.55 -4.01
C LEU A 59 -19.91 -13.73 -2.73
N GLY A 60 -21.08 -13.11 -2.63
CA GLY A 60 -21.94 -13.16 -1.44
C GLY A 60 -21.57 -12.16 -0.34
N TYR A 61 -20.66 -11.21 -0.62
CA TYR A 61 -20.36 -10.09 0.27
C TYR A 61 -21.30 -8.92 -0.04
N GLU A 62 -22.49 -8.95 0.55
CA GLU A 62 -23.56 -7.99 0.24
C GLU A 62 -23.43 -6.67 0.99
N ILE A 63 -22.88 -6.68 2.21
CA ILE A 63 -22.88 -5.52 3.11
C ILE A 63 -21.43 -5.13 3.44
N PRO A 64 -20.92 -4.01 2.90
CA PRO A 64 -19.66 -3.43 3.35
C PRO A 64 -19.86 -2.76 4.71
N ALA A 65 -19.01 -3.08 5.69
CA ALA A 65 -19.05 -2.48 7.02
C ALA A 65 -17.72 -1.80 7.35
N LEU A 66 -17.78 -0.54 7.79
CA LEU A 66 -16.63 0.22 8.28
C LEU A 66 -16.87 0.58 9.75
N THR A 67 -16.07 -0.02 10.65
CA THR A 67 -16.20 0.19 12.09
C THR A 67 -15.13 1.14 12.60
N PHE A 68 -15.54 2.31 13.09
CA PHE A 68 -14.64 3.29 13.71
C PHE A 68 -14.52 3.02 15.21
N ILE A 69 -13.31 2.73 15.67
CA ILE A 69 -13.02 2.49 17.09
C ILE A 69 -12.30 3.71 17.67
N ASN A 70 -12.91 4.38 18.64
CA ASN A 70 -12.28 5.48 19.36
C ASN A 70 -11.70 4.98 20.70
N SER A 71 -10.38 4.73 20.72
CA SER A 71 -9.69 4.22 21.91
C SER A 71 -9.09 5.34 22.76
N LYS A 72 -9.55 5.49 24.01
CA LYS A 72 -8.95 6.40 25.00
C LYS A 72 -7.62 5.83 25.54
N ARG A 73 -6.56 5.80 24.73
CA ARG A 73 -5.17 5.45 25.17
C ARG A 73 -4.59 6.37 26.27
N ARG A 74 -5.31 7.41 26.71
CA ARG A 74 -4.85 8.38 27.72
C ARG A 74 -4.98 7.91 29.19
N LEU A 75 -5.73 6.84 29.48
CA LEU A 75 -5.97 6.41 30.87
C LEU A 75 -4.84 5.58 31.47
N ALA A 76 -4.04 4.90 30.63
CA ALA A 76 -2.87 4.15 31.11
C ALA A 76 -1.86 5.10 31.76
N ARG A 77 -1.37 6.15 31.07
CA ARG A 77 -0.37 7.07 31.65
C ARG A 77 -0.84 7.86 32.88
N LYS A 78 -2.14 8.18 32.98
CA LYS A 78 -2.68 8.90 34.15
C LYS A 78 -2.72 8.05 35.43
N LYS A 79 -3.00 6.73 35.32
CA LYS A 79 -2.97 5.82 36.48
C LYS A 79 -1.55 5.62 37.02
N TRP A 80 -0.55 5.57 36.15
CA TRP A 80 0.85 5.35 36.56
C TRP A 80 1.45 6.60 37.25
N LYS A 81 1.25 7.81 36.71
CA LYS A 81 1.70 9.04 37.39
C LYS A 81 1.04 9.31 38.74
N LYS A 82 -0.20 8.83 38.95
CA LYS A 82 -0.91 8.94 40.23
C LYS A 82 -0.38 7.94 41.26
N ARG A 83 0.00 6.73 40.85
CA ARG A 83 0.64 5.70 41.70
C ARG A 83 2.08 6.05 42.09
N GLU A 84 2.86 6.62 41.18
CA GLU A 84 4.25 7.03 41.44
C GLU A 84 4.32 8.17 42.47
N LYS A 85 3.42 9.16 42.37
CA LYS A 85 3.30 10.24 43.36
C LYS A 85 2.80 9.78 44.73
N SER A 86 2.10 8.65 44.84
CA SER A 86 1.68 8.08 46.13
C SER A 86 2.74 7.20 46.77
N LEU A 87 3.68 6.66 45.98
CA LEU A 87 4.77 5.81 46.48
C LEU A 87 5.99 6.62 46.97
N ASN A 88 6.23 7.82 46.41
CA ASN A 88 7.33 8.72 46.84
C ASN A 88 6.92 9.74 47.93
N LYS A 89 5.81 9.51 48.62
CA LYS A 89 5.30 10.40 49.70
C LYS A 89 5.29 9.73 51.09
N GLY A 90 5.91 8.57 51.22
CA GLY A 90 6.17 7.88 52.49
C GLY A 90 7.63 7.96 52.86
#